data_AF-A0A7S1ZGV3-F1
#
_entry.id   AF-A0A7S1ZGV3-F1
#
_cell.length_a   1.000
_cell.length_b   1.000
_cell.length_c   1.000
_cell.angle_alpha   90.00
_cell.angle_beta   90.00
_cell.angle_gamma   90.00
#
_symmetry.space_group_name_H-M   'P 1'
#
loop_
_entity.id
_entity.type
_entity.pdbx_description
1 polymer ?
#
loop_
_entity_poly.entity_id
_entity_poly.type
_entity_poly.pdbx_seq_one_letter_code
_entity_poly.pdbx_strand_id
1 'polypeptide(L)'
;TTTTTTTIEKMRFPNAGTTTFAFAALNVVASGFSASPPPLKSRPFRTTTAYETRLSASSTNMPPISPPASFDEDVPLARECMSYVDSSPDPFHAVETSAKMLEGGGFVELREDEVWSGGGSTGGKGKGKLVPGGKYYFTKNRSTIVAFAVGSKYVPGNGGFKVIGGHTDSPNLRIKPRSKRAGVPSSGTRQLAVECYGGGLWHTWFDRDLGLSGRVLVRRDGDG
;
A
#
# COMPACT_ATOMS: atom_id res chain seq x y z
N THR A 1 -2.42 -2.60 -29.43
CA THR A 1 -3.02 -2.72 -28.09
C THR A 1 -2.31 -3.86 -27.40
N THR A 2 -1.30 -3.55 -26.60
CA THR A 2 -0.33 -4.56 -26.12
C THR A 2 -0.70 -4.99 -24.71
N THR A 3 -1.25 -6.21 -24.60
CA THR A 3 -1.53 -6.89 -23.35
C THR A 3 -0.21 -7.15 -22.61
N THR A 4 -0.06 -6.65 -21.39
CA THR A 4 1.10 -6.94 -20.54
C THR A 4 0.64 -7.83 -19.38
N THR A 5 1.10 -9.07 -19.41
CA THR A 5 0.93 -10.09 -18.36
C THR A 5 1.73 -9.68 -17.12
N THR A 6 1.06 -9.60 -15.98
CA THR A 6 1.68 -9.36 -14.67
C THR A 6 2.55 -10.56 -14.28
N THR A 7 3.87 -10.37 -14.31
CA THR A 7 4.83 -11.29 -13.71
C THR A 7 5.39 -10.59 -12.47
N ILE A 8 5.31 -11.21 -11.30
CA ILE A 8 5.99 -10.71 -10.10
C ILE A 8 7.45 -11.12 -10.24
N GLU A 9 8.19 -10.35 -11.04
CA GLU A 9 9.62 -10.55 -11.23
C GLU A 9 10.37 -9.87 -10.08
N LYS A 10 11.29 -10.61 -9.45
CA LYS A 10 12.33 -10.12 -8.53
C LYS A 10 12.76 -8.71 -8.94
N MET A 11 12.63 -7.70 -8.05
CA MET A 11 12.90 -6.28 -8.36
C MET A 11 14.37 -6.03 -8.73
N ARG A 12 14.73 -6.41 -9.95
CA ARG A 12 15.97 -6.07 -10.60
C ARG A 12 15.63 -4.93 -11.54
N PHE A 13 15.81 -3.69 -11.09
CA PHE A 13 15.61 -2.50 -11.93
C PHE A 13 16.61 -2.56 -13.10
N PRO A 14 16.22 -2.92 -14.33
CA PRO A 14 17.12 -2.86 -15.46
C PRO A 14 17.38 -1.38 -15.76
N ASN A 15 18.52 -1.06 -16.36
CA ASN A 15 18.84 0.29 -16.85
C ASN A 15 17.75 0.79 -17.83
N ALA A 16 16.71 1.42 -17.30
CA ALA A 16 15.56 1.83 -18.07
C ALA A 16 15.75 3.24 -18.61
N GLY A 17 15.83 3.33 -19.94
CA GLY A 17 15.84 4.60 -20.67
C GLY A 17 14.58 5.42 -20.39
N THR A 18 14.78 6.74 -20.29
CA THR A 18 13.80 7.84 -20.39
C THR A 18 12.57 7.82 -19.46
N THR A 19 12.32 6.74 -18.74
CA THR A 19 11.08 6.48 -18.03
C THR A 19 11.28 6.66 -16.53
N THR A 20 10.45 7.48 -15.91
CA THR A 20 10.34 7.58 -14.46
C THR A 20 9.37 6.52 -13.96
N PHE A 21 9.80 5.69 -13.02
CA PHE A 21 8.94 4.72 -12.34
C PHE A 21 8.56 5.31 -10.99
N ALA A 22 7.27 5.46 -10.72
CA ALA A 22 6.76 5.88 -9.44
C ALA A 22 5.99 4.71 -8.81
N PHE A 23 6.36 4.32 -7.61
CA PHE A 23 5.59 3.43 -6.77
C PHE A 23 4.92 4.27 -5.68
N ALA A 24 3.62 4.47 -5.76
CA ALA A 24 2.88 5.22 -4.77
C ALA A 24 2.05 4.25 -3.93
N ALA A 25 2.45 3.93 -2.71
CA ALA A 25 1.48 3.38 -1.76
C ALA A 25 0.60 4.55 -1.31
N LEU A 26 -0.60 4.65 -1.89
CA LEU A 26 -1.53 5.76 -1.65
C LEU A 26 -2.58 5.30 -0.65
N ASN A 27 -2.52 5.80 0.58
CA ASN A 27 -3.64 5.67 1.51
C ASN A 27 -4.68 6.77 1.24
N VAL A 28 -5.88 6.36 0.83
CA VAL A 28 -7.08 7.17 1.00
C VAL A 28 -7.60 6.91 2.40
N VAL A 29 -7.34 7.83 3.33
CA VAL A 29 -8.02 7.83 4.63
C VAL A 29 -9.48 8.20 4.36
N ALA A 30 -10.38 7.22 4.42
CA ALA A 30 -11.81 7.49 4.46
C ALA A 30 -12.18 8.05 5.84
N SER A 31 -11.90 9.34 6.06
CA SER A 31 -12.52 10.09 7.15
C SER A 31 -13.99 10.30 6.82
N GLY A 32 -14.86 9.61 7.55
CA GLY A 32 -16.30 9.53 7.29
C GLY A 32 -17.01 10.87 7.34
N PHE A 33 -17.82 11.12 6.30
CA PHE A 33 -19.01 11.96 6.43
C PHE A 33 -20.15 11.09 6.96
N SER A 34 -20.61 11.42 8.15
CA SER A 34 -21.85 10.91 8.73
C SER A 34 -23.05 11.52 7.99
N ALA A 35 -23.74 10.72 7.18
CA ALA A 35 -25.09 11.01 6.73
C ALA A 35 -25.93 9.73 6.81
N SER A 36 -27.02 9.78 7.59
CA SER A 36 -27.96 8.68 7.78
C SER A 36 -28.61 8.29 6.45
N PRO A 37 -28.74 7.00 6.11
CA PRO A 37 -29.41 6.59 4.87
C PRO A 37 -30.94 6.76 4.96
N PRO A 38 -31.62 7.25 3.91
CA PRO A 38 -33.08 7.26 3.85
C PRO A 38 -33.65 5.86 3.59
N PRO A 39 -34.92 5.59 3.98
CA PRO A 39 -35.50 4.26 3.92
C PRO A 39 -35.74 3.77 2.48
N LEU A 40 -35.44 2.49 2.25
CA LEU A 40 -35.60 1.78 0.99
C LEU A 40 -37.09 1.55 0.67
N LYS A 41 -37.56 2.04 -0.48
CA LYS A 41 -38.86 1.68 -1.06
C LYS A 41 -38.68 0.43 -1.93
N SER A 42 -39.43 -0.63 -1.63
CA SER A 42 -39.46 -1.88 -2.38
C SER A 42 -39.91 -1.65 -3.83
N ARG A 43 -39.12 -2.09 -4.80
CA ARG A 43 -39.53 -2.25 -6.20
C ARG A 43 -39.29 -3.69 -6.64
N PRO A 44 -40.24 -4.31 -7.37
CA PRO A 44 -40.17 -5.72 -7.73
C PRO A 44 -39.15 -5.99 -8.84
N PHE A 45 -38.51 -7.14 -8.73
CA PHE A 45 -37.54 -7.71 -9.66
C PHE A 45 -38.19 -7.99 -11.02
N ARG A 46 -37.62 -7.44 -12.10
CA ARG A 46 -38.07 -7.68 -13.48
C ARG A 46 -36.95 -8.33 -14.27
N THR A 47 -37.10 -9.63 -14.55
CA THR A 47 -36.27 -10.38 -15.49
C THR A 47 -36.53 -9.87 -16.91
N THR A 48 -35.49 -9.54 -17.67
CA THR A 48 -35.57 -9.39 -19.12
C THR A 48 -34.56 -10.31 -19.81
N THR A 49 -35.09 -10.95 -20.83
CA THR A 49 -34.66 -12.14 -21.58
C THR A 49 -33.48 -11.90 -22.54
N ALA A 50 -32.73 -12.99 -22.74
CA ALA A 50 -31.88 -13.39 -23.87
C ALA A 50 -30.82 -12.42 -24.42
N TYR A 51 -29.55 -12.77 -24.16
CA TYR A 51 -28.44 -12.44 -25.04
C TYR A 51 -28.04 -13.74 -25.78
N GLU A 52 -28.80 -14.08 -26.82
CA GLU A 52 -28.43 -15.11 -27.77
C GLU A 52 -27.45 -14.53 -28.81
N THR A 53 -26.31 -15.20 -28.93
CA THR A 53 -25.55 -15.41 -30.17
C THR A 53 -24.93 -14.19 -30.87
N ARG A 54 -23.69 -13.90 -30.48
CA ARG A 54 -22.59 -13.62 -31.44
C ARG A 54 -21.39 -14.50 -31.12
N LEU A 55 -21.57 -15.81 -31.26
CA LEU A 55 -20.49 -16.74 -31.54
C LEU A 55 -20.28 -16.75 -33.06
N SER A 56 -19.41 -15.89 -33.58
CA SER A 56 -18.81 -16.12 -34.89
C SER A 56 -17.36 -15.61 -34.93
N ALA A 57 -16.46 -16.58 -34.79
CA ALA A 57 -15.10 -16.68 -35.30
C ALA A 57 -14.00 -15.69 -34.82
N SER A 58 -12.86 -16.27 -34.43
CA SER A 58 -11.57 -15.66 -34.04
C SER A 58 -11.57 -15.01 -32.65
N SER A 59 -11.06 -15.64 -31.58
CA SER A 59 -9.70 -16.18 -31.43
C SER A 59 -9.72 -17.44 -30.56
N THR A 60 -9.37 -18.58 -31.16
CA THR A 60 -8.99 -19.84 -30.49
C THR A 60 -7.60 -19.76 -29.85
N ASN A 61 -7.12 -18.56 -29.54
CA ASN A 61 -5.76 -18.29 -29.07
C ASN A 61 -5.77 -17.70 -27.65
N MET A 62 -6.60 -18.22 -26.75
CA MET A 62 -6.15 -18.21 -25.35
C MET A 62 -4.96 -19.16 -25.32
N PRO A 63 -3.74 -18.70 -24.96
CA PRO A 63 -2.67 -19.63 -24.70
C PRO A 63 -3.22 -20.65 -23.68
N PRO A 64 -2.97 -21.96 -23.86
CA PRO A 64 -3.33 -22.90 -22.82
C PRO A 64 -2.78 -22.35 -21.51
N ILE A 65 -3.56 -22.43 -20.42
CA ILE A 65 -2.97 -22.40 -19.08
C ILE A 65 -2.06 -23.61 -19.08
N SER A 66 -0.80 -23.41 -19.49
CA SER A 66 0.25 -24.35 -19.26
C SER A 66 0.23 -24.55 -17.75
N PRO A 67 0.07 -25.78 -17.25
CA PRO A 67 0.30 -26.01 -15.83
C PRO A 67 1.67 -25.39 -15.52
N PRO A 68 1.79 -24.57 -14.46
CA PRO A 68 3.06 -23.93 -14.15
C PRO A 68 4.13 -25.02 -14.14
N ALA A 69 5.21 -24.79 -14.89
CA ALA A 69 6.34 -25.69 -14.94
C ALA A 69 7.00 -25.68 -13.56
N SER A 70 6.45 -26.47 -12.63
CA SER A 70 6.72 -26.47 -11.19
C SER A 70 6.34 -25.16 -10.47
N PHE A 71 5.83 -25.28 -9.24
CA PHE A 71 5.64 -24.13 -8.34
C PHE A 71 6.97 -23.72 -7.66
N ASP A 72 8.05 -24.49 -7.86
CA ASP A 72 9.30 -24.38 -7.12
C ASP A 72 9.99 -23.02 -7.34
N GLU A 73 9.83 -22.42 -8.52
CA GLU A 73 10.39 -21.10 -8.87
C GLU A 73 9.75 -19.96 -8.06
N ASP A 74 8.47 -20.08 -7.66
CA ASP A 74 7.73 -19.05 -6.95
C ASP A 74 7.86 -19.17 -5.42
N VAL A 75 8.30 -20.33 -4.92
CA VAL A 75 8.40 -20.58 -3.47
C VAL A 75 9.31 -19.57 -2.75
N PRO A 76 10.49 -19.18 -3.28
CA PRO A 76 11.33 -18.16 -2.64
C PRO A 76 10.59 -16.82 -2.49
N LEU A 77 9.90 -16.37 -3.54
CA LEU A 77 9.14 -15.12 -3.52
C LEU A 77 7.96 -15.17 -2.56
N ALA A 78 7.24 -16.30 -2.49
CA ALA A 78 6.17 -16.50 -1.53
C ALA A 78 6.70 -16.43 -0.09
N ARG A 79 7.89 -17.00 0.18
CA ARG A 79 8.54 -16.91 1.50
C ARG A 79 8.96 -15.49 1.85
N GLU A 80 9.51 -14.75 0.90
CA GLU A 80 9.82 -13.32 1.08
C GLU A 80 8.55 -12.52 1.40
N CYS A 81 7.43 -12.80 0.71
CA CYS A 81 6.14 -12.18 0.98
C CYS A 81 5.62 -12.51 2.39
N MET A 82 5.68 -13.77 2.81
CA MET A 82 5.29 -14.17 4.18
C MET A 82 6.15 -13.45 5.23
N SER A 83 7.46 -13.40 5.03
CA SER A 83 8.36 -12.67 5.93
C SER A 83 8.05 -11.17 6.02
N TYR A 84 7.63 -10.56 4.91
CA TYR A 84 7.20 -9.16 4.89
C TYR A 84 5.91 -8.96 5.70
N VAL A 85 4.91 -9.83 5.51
CA VAL A 85 3.64 -9.80 6.24
C VAL A 85 3.86 -9.98 7.74
N ASP A 86 4.68 -10.96 8.14
CA ASP A 86 5.02 -11.21 9.54
C ASP A 86 5.72 -10.02 10.20
N SER A 87 6.54 -9.29 9.43
CA SER A 87 7.25 -8.09 9.90
C SER A 87 6.39 -6.82 9.86
N SER A 88 5.15 -6.90 9.35
CA SER A 88 4.29 -5.74 9.07
C SER A 88 2.89 -5.88 9.66
N PRO A 89 2.75 -6.06 10.99
CA PRO A 89 1.45 -6.32 11.63
C PRO A 89 0.48 -5.12 11.59
N ASP A 90 0.97 -3.92 11.31
CA ASP A 90 0.17 -2.71 11.16
C ASP A 90 0.77 -1.75 10.11
N PRO A 91 0.05 -0.69 9.71
CA PRO A 91 0.49 0.23 8.67
C PRO A 91 1.81 0.94 8.97
N PHE A 92 2.16 1.17 10.24
CA PHE A 92 3.39 1.82 10.62
C PHE A 92 4.58 0.89 10.41
N HIS A 93 4.46 -0.37 10.83
CA HIS A 93 5.47 -1.40 10.57
C HIS A 93 5.57 -1.74 9.09
N ALA A 94 4.47 -1.76 8.34
CA ALA A 94 4.49 -1.94 6.89
C ALA A 94 5.33 -0.86 6.18
N VAL A 95 5.16 0.40 6.57
CA VAL A 95 5.97 1.51 6.04
C VAL A 95 7.43 1.40 6.49
N GLU A 96 7.70 1.05 7.73
CA GLU A 96 9.06 0.88 8.23
C GLU A 96 9.80 -0.25 7.49
N THR A 97 9.16 -1.41 7.34
CA THR A 97 9.71 -2.56 6.59
C THR A 97 9.94 -2.19 5.13
N SER A 98 8.97 -1.51 4.49
CA SER A 98 9.12 -1.02 3.13
C SER A 98 10.28 -0.02 2.98
N ALA A 99 10.42 0.91 3.92
CA ALA A 99 11.52 1.88 3.91
C ALA A 99 12.88 1.19 3.99
N LYS A 100 13.06 0.23 4.92
CA LYS A 100 14.30 -0.56 5.04
C LYS A 100 14.63 -1.32 3.76
N MET A 101 13.62 -1.91 3.11
CA MET A 101 13.81 -2.60 1.82
C MET A 101 14.22 -1.63 0.70
N LEU A 102 13.61 -0.45 0.66
CA LEU A 102 13.94 0.60 -0.31
C LEU A 102 15.37 1.14 -0.10
N GLU A 103 15.76 1.41 1.15
CA GLU A 103 17.12 1.80 1.53
C GLU A 103 18.13 0.73 1.09
N GLY A 104 17.85 -0.56 1.35
CA GLY A 104 18.65 -1.68 0.86
C GLY A 104 18.73 -1.75 -0.68
N GLY A 105 17.72 -1.23 -1.38
CA GLY A 105 17.67 -1.07 -2.84
C GLY A 105 18.36 0.19 -3.38
N GLY A 106 18.99 0.98 -2.51
CA GLY A 106 19.70 2.22 -2.83
C GLY A 106 18.80 3.43 -3.03
N PHE A 107 17.58 3.43 -2.47
CA PHE A 107 16.74 4.62 -2.42
C PHE A 107 17.17 5.56 -1.30
N VAL A 108 16.99 6.85 -1.51
CA VAL A 108 17.29 7.91 -0.53
C VAL A 108 16.01 8.48 0.05
N GLU A 109 15.92 8.58 1.38
CA GLU A 109 14.80 9.24 2.04
C GLU A 109 14.79 10.75 1.75
N LEU A 110 13.62 11.27 1.41
CA LEU A 110 13.33 12.69 1.30
C LEU A 110 12.40 13.09 2.44
N ARG A 111 12.71 14.21 3.09
CA ARG A 111 11.82 14.76 4.11
C ARG A 111 10.82 15.71 3.49
N GLU A 112 9.54 15.58 3.84
CA GLU A 112 8.47 16.43 3.32
C GLU A 112 8.62 17.92 3.67
N ASP A 113 9.39 18.24 4.73
CA ASP A 113 9.64 19.61 5.19
C ASP A 113 10.79 20.32 4.44
N GLU A 114 11.48 19.61 3.54
CA GLU A 114 12.60 20.16 2.77
C GLU A 114 12.20 20.53 1.35
N VAL A 115 12.85 21.56 0.81
CA VAL A 115 12.75 21.88 -0.62
C VAL A 115 13.56 20.86 -1.43
N TRP A 116 12.86 20.07 -2.26
CA TRP A 116 13.51 19.04 -3.09
C TRP A 116 14.09 19.60 -4.40
N SER A 117 13.56 20.74 -4.86
CA SER A 117 14.01 21.43 -6.06
C SER A 117 15.24 22.30 -5.78
N GLY A 118 16.31 22.07 -6.53
CA GLY A 118 17.42 23.03 -6.66
C GLY A 118 17.43 23.51 -8.10
N GLY A 119 17.14 24.79 -8.29
CA GLY A 119 17.14 25.44 -9.58
C GLY A 119 18.56 25.67 -10.13
N GLY A 120 18.67 25.69 -11.45
CA GLY A 120 19.87 26.08 -12.15
C GLY A 120 19.66 26.22 -13.66
N SER A 121 18.74 27.09 -14.08
CA SER A 121 18.81 27.75 -15.41
C SER A 121 19.68 29.03 -15.35
N THR A 122 20.22 29.40 -14.19
CA THR A 122 21.04 30.61 -14.04
C THR A 122 22.20 30.35 -13.08
N GLY A 123 23.37 30.03 -13.65
CA GLY A 123 24.71 30.43 -13.19
C GLY A 123 25.21 30.20 -11.75
N GLY A 124 24.44 29.63 -10.82
CA GLY A 124 24.81 29.49 -9.41
C GLY A 124 24.74 28.06 -8.89
N LYS A 125 25.83 27.57 -8.27
CA LYS A 125 25.99 26.23 -7.70
C LYS A 125 24.90 25.89 -6.67
N GLY A 126 23.99 24.99 -7.02
CA GLY A 126 23.04 24.37 -6.10
C GLY A 126 22.25 23.26 -6.79
N LYS A 127 22.89 22.11 -7.05
CA LYS A 127 22.23 20.95 -7.66
C LYS A 127 21.09 20.48 -6.74
N GLY A 128 19.85 20.48 -7.23
CA GLY A 128 18.70 20.02 -6.46
C GLY A 128 18.85 18.58 -5.96
N LYS A 129 18.10 18.23 -4.90
CA LYS A 129 18.11 16.87 -4.33
C LYS A 129 17.63 15.83 -5.34
N LEU A 130 16.72 16.21 -6.23
CA LEU A 130 16.23 15.36 -7.32
C LEU A 130 17.14 15.44 -8.54
N VAL A 131 17.83 14.34 -8.84
CA VAL A 131 18.63 14.19 -10.06
C VAL A 131 18.10 13.05 -10.95
N PRO A 132 18.21 13.18 -12.29
CA PRO A 132 17.97 12.07 -13.21
C PRO A 132 18.82 10.84 -12.86
N GLY A 133 18.22 9.67 -12.92
CA GLY A 133 18.83 8.40 -12.50
C GLY A 133 18.77 8.14 -10.99
N GLY A 134 18.31 9.10 -10.18
CA GLY A 134 18.18 8.95 -8.74
C GLY A 134 16.94 8.15 -8.31
N LYS A 135 17.00 7.57 -7.12
CA LYS A 135 15.92 6.79 -6.49
C LYS A 135 15.62 7.39 -5.12
N TYR A 136 14.36 7.66 -4.85
CA TYR A 136 13.94 8.41 -3.68
C TYR A 136 12.66 7.86 -3.09
N TYR A 137 12.44 8.05 -1.79
CA TYR A 137 11.13 7.83 -1.18
C TYR A 137 10.87 8.88 -0.11
N PHE A 138 9.61 9.07 0.24
CA PHE A 138 9.23 9.83 1.42
C PHE A 138 8.07 9.13 2.13
N THR A 139 7.87 9.45 3.40
CA THR A 139 6.77 8.93 4.19
C THR A 139 5.86 10.06 4.68
N LYS A 140 4.57 9.77 4.77
CA LYS A 140 3.56 10.69 5.32
C LYS A 140 2.89 10.06 6.52
N ASN A 141 2.89 10.77 7.65
CA ASN A 141 2.37 10.30 8.94
C ASN A 141 2.98 8.94 9.41
N ARG A 142 4.08 8.50 8.79
CA ARG A 142 4.68 7.15 8.93
C ARG A 142 3.72 5.98 8.65
N SER A 143 2.57 6.24 8.04
CA SER A 143 1.58 5.22 7.66
C SER A 143 1.45 5.07 6.15
N THR A 144 1.97 6.04 5.39
CA THR A 144 1.97 6.06 3.93
C THR A 144 3.41 6.21 3.44
N ILE A 145 3.76 5.52 2.35
CA ILE A 145 5.09 5.58 1.72
C ILE A 145 4.95 5.78 0.22
N VAL A 146 5.73 6.69 -0.33
CA VAL A 146 5.80 6.93 -1.78
C VAL A 146 7.25 6.82 -2.18
N ALA A 147 7.55 5.92 -3.10
CA ALA A 147 8.88 5.67 -3.63
C ALA A 147 8.90 5.92 -5.14
N PHE A 148 9.96 6.50 -5.67
CA PHE A 148 10.05 6.77 -7.10
C PHE A 148 11.50 6.79 -7.57
N ALA A 149 11.70 6.35 -8.80
CA ALA A 149 12.97 6.38 -9.51
C ALA A 149 12.85 7.30 -10.72
N VAL A 150 13.69 8.32 -10.78
CA VAL A 150 13.74 9.29 -11.87
C VAL A 150 14.55 8.69 -13.02
N GLY A 151 13.97 8.60 -14.21
CA GLY A 151 14.68 8.07 -15.38
C GLY A 151 15.94 8.89 -15.70
N SER A 152 17.02 8.23 -16.13
CA SER A 152 18.30 8.91 -16.43
C SER A 152 18.20 9.95 -17.54
N LYS A 153 17.25 9.77 -18.46
CA LYS A 153 16.95 10.70 -19.57
C LYS A 153 15.67 11.51 -19.32
N TYR A 154 15.15 11.50 -18.09
CA TYR A 154 13.96 12.27 -17.75
C TYR A 154 14.25 13.77 -17.86
N VAL A 155 13.39 14.48 -18.58
CA VAL A 155 13.35 15.93 -18.65
C VAL A 155 11.90 16.36 -18.44
N PRO A 156 11.62 17.39 -17.63
CA PRO A 156 10.27 17.93 -17.49
C PRO A 156 9.64 18.19 -18.86
N GLY A 157 8.44 17.65 -19.09
CA GLY A 157 7.71 17.77 -20.36
C GLY A 157 8.02 16.73 -21.43
N ASN A 158 9.08 15.92 -21.29
CA ASN A 158 9.48 14.90 -22.28
C ASN A 158 9.14 13.46 -21.87
N GLY A 159 8.45 13.26 -20.74
CA GLY A 159 8.20 11.94 -20.18
C GLY A 159 6.85 11.83 -19.47
N GLY A 160 6.50 10.59 -19.12
CA GLY A 160 5.32 10.25 -18.33
C GLY A 160 5.69 9.52 -17.04
N PHE A 161 4.69 9.32 -16.19
CA PHE A 161 4.81 8.56 -14.95
C PHE A 161 4.19 7.17 -15.12
N LYS A 162 4.91 6.14 -14.71
CA LYS A 162 4.33 4.81 -14.48
C LYS A 162 4.05 4.69 -12.99
N VAL A 163 2.77 4.61 -12.61
CA VAL A 163 2.36 4.62 -11.20
C VAL A 163 1.70 3.28 -10.85
N ILE A 164 2.18 2.65 -9.77
CA ILE A 164 1.52 1.50 -9.14
C ILE A 164 1.02 1.93 -7.78
N GLY A 165 -0.26 1.62 -7.51
CA GLY A 165 -0.99 1.99 -6.32
C GLY A 165 -1.33 0.78 -5.43
N GLY A 166 -1.19 0.95 -4.12
CA GLY A 166 -1.67 0.02 -3.08
C GLY A 166 -1.96 0.75 -1.78
N HIS A 167 -2.52 0.06 -0.79
CA HIS A 167 -2.80 0.59 0.54
C HIS A 167 -2.09 -0.25 1.61
N THR A 168 -1.70 0.38 2.72
CA THR A 168 -0.89 -0.25 3.78
C THR A 168 -1.73 -0.74 4.97
N ASP A 169 -3.02 -0.45 4.98
CA ASP A 169 -3.93 -0.84 6.04
C ASP A 169 -4.76 -2.08 5.72
N SER A 170 -5.29 -2.70 6.77
CA SER A 170 -6.17 -3.86 6.68
C SER A 170 -7.19 -3.77 7.81
N PRO A 171 -8.39 -4.39 7.67
CA PRO A 171 -9.36 -4.41 8.74
C PRO A 171 -8.78 -4.97 10.04
N ASN A 172 -8.98 -4.28 11.16
CA ASN A 172 -8.39 -4.67 12.45
C ASN A 172 -9.21 -4.19 13.66
N LEU A 173 -8.82 -4.65 14.85
CA LEU A 173 -9.34 -4.15 16.13
C LEU A 173 -8.40 -3.07 16.67
N ARG A 174 -8.86 -1.83 16.77
CA ARG A 174 -8.09 -0.71 17.33
C ARG A 174 -8.43 -0.49 18.79
N ILE A 175 -7.43 -0.17 19.60
CA ILE A 175 -7.65 0.21 21.00
C ILE A 175 -8.36 1.57 21.04
N LYS A 176 -9.48 1.65 21.77
CA LYS A 176 -10.19 2.93 21.98
C LYS A 176 -9.35 3.89 22.83
N PRO A 177 -9.42 5.22 22.62
CA PRO A 177 -8.69 6.18 23.45
C PRO A 177 -8.97 6.03 24.96
N ARG A 178 -10.22 5.74 25.32
CA ARG A 178 -10.61 5.29 26.67
C ARG A 178 -10.80 3.78 26.65
N SER A 179 -9.69 3.05 26.82
CA SER A 179 -9.65 1.59 26.65
C SER A 179 -9.97 0.80 27.92
N LYS A 180 -9.83 1.43 29.11
CA LYS A 180 -10.18 0.80 30.37
C LYS A 180 -11.70 0.65 30.46
N ARG A 181 -12.20 -0.59 30.47
CA ARG A 181 -13.62 -0.86 30.76
C ARG A 181 -13.91 -0.54 32.23
N ALA A 182 -14.95 0.26 32.48
CA ALA A 182 -15.35 0.63 33.84
C ALA A 182 -16.08 -0.52 34.54
N GLY A 183 -15.83 -0.70 35.84
CA GLY A 183 -16.35 -1.80 36.66
C GLY A 183 -15.46 -3.05 36.61
N VAL A 184 -15.49 -3.85 37.68
CA VAL A 184 -14.96 -5.23 37.65
C VAL A 184 -15.97 -6.02 36.82
N PRO A 185 -15.60 -6.58 35.66
CA PRO A 185 -16.49 -7.52 34.98
C PRO A 185 -16.82 -8.65 35.95
N SER A 186 -18.05 -9.16 35.93
CA SER A 186 -18.45 -10.30 36.77
C SER A 186 -17.51 -11.50 36.64
N SER A 187 -16.76 -11.57 35.54
CA SER A 187 -15.73 -12.58 35.25
C SER A 187 -14.40 -12.39 36.01
N GLY A 188 -14.17 -11.31 36.76
CA GLY A 188 -12.92 -11.06 37.47
C GLY A 188 -11.70 -10.74 36.57
N THR A 189 -11.91 -10.55 35.26
CA THR A 189 -10.84 -10.32 34.27
C THR A 189 -10.69 -8.84 33.90
N ARG A 190 -9.48 -8.41 33.52
CA ARG A 190 -9.26 -7.10 32.93
C ARG A 190 -9.55 -7.15 31.43
N GLN A 191 -10.32 -6.20 30.93
CA GLN A 191 -10.73 -6.13 29.52
C GLN A 191 -10.28 -4.82 28.88
N LEU A 192 -9.91 -4.90 27.61
CA LEU A 192 -9.50 -3.76 26.79
C LEU A 192 -10.60 -3.43 25.78
N ALA A 193 -11.11 -2.20 25.82
CA ALA A 193 -12.12 -1.75 24.87
C ALA A 193 -11.48 -1.45 23.51
N VAL A 194 -12.02 -2.10 22.47
CA VAL A 194 -11.58 -1.95 21.08
C VAL A 194 -12.70 -1.41 20.18
N GLU A 195 -12.33 -0.89 19.03
CA GLU A 195 -13.21 -0.50 17.93
C GLU A 195 -12.85 -1.27 16.66
N CYS A 196 -13.85 -1.60 15.86
CA CYS A 196 -13.66 -2.28 14.58
C CYS A 196 -13.27 -1.25 13.52
N TYR A 197 -12.09 -1.41 12.92
CA TYR A 197 -11.61 -0.59 11.81
C TYR A 197 -11.81 -1.34 10.48
N GLY A 198 -12.56 -0.75 9.55
CA GLY A 198 -12.83 -1.35 8.23
C GLY A 198 -14.00 -2.33 8.22
N GLY A 199 -14.08 -3.17 7.18
CA GLY A 199 -15.13 -4.18 6.96
C GLY A 199 -14.65 -5.60 7.20
N GLY A 200 -14.11 -5.89 8.38
CA GLY A 200 -13.54 -7.21 8.72
C GLY A 200 -14.59 -8.27 9.02
N LEU A 201 -14.18 -9.54 8.88
CA LEU A 201 -14.96 -10.71 9.32
C LEU A 201 -14.81 -10.91 10.83
N TRP A 202 -15.50 -10.11 11.64
CA TRP A 202 -15.23 -9.99 13.08
C TRP A 202 -15.33 -11.29 13.90
N HIS A 203 -16.17 -12.22 13.46
CA HIS A 203 -16.32 -13.51 14.14
C HIS A 203 -15.06 -14.38 14.05
N THR A 204 -14.15 -14.15 13.09
CA THR A 204 -12.88 -14.91 12.97
C THR A 204 -11.80 -14.46 13.94
N TRP A 205 -12.00 -13.32 14.62
CA TRP A 205 -11.09 -12.74 15.61
C TRP A 205 -11.29 -13.32 17.02
N PHE A 206 -12.39 -14.03 17.26
CA PHE A 206 -12.61 -14.76 18.51
C PHE A 206 -11.67 -15.97 18.58
N ASP A 207 -11.29 -16.34 19.81
CA ASP A 207 -10.43 -17.49 20.11
C ASP A 207 -9.07 -17.46 19.36
N ARG A 208 -8.52 -16.26 19.19
CA ARG A 208 -7.17 -16.02 18.64
C ARG A 208 -6.24 -15.47 19.70
N ASP A 209 -4.98 -15.90 19.64
CA ASP A 209 -3.90 -15.29 20.41
C ASP A 209 -3.56 -13.93 19.78
N LEU A 210 -4.16 -12.87 20.29
CA LEU A 210 -3.99 -11.51 19.76
C LEU A 210 -2.80 -10.79 20.42
N GLY A 211 -1.95 -10.20 19.58
CA GLY A 211 -0.92 -9.25 19.98
C GLY A 211 -1.37 -7.79 19.88
N LEU A 212 -0.48 -6.87 20.26
CA LEU A 212 -0.65 -5.44 20.06
C LEU A 212 0.50 -4.91 19.20
N SER A 213 0.16 -4.08 18.22
CA SER A 213 1.13 -3.35 17.41
C SER A 213 0.58 -1.96 17.09
N GLY A 214 1.48 -1.04 16.76
CA GLY A 214 1.14 0.33 16.42
C GLY A 214 2.21 1.30 16.89
N ARG A 215 1.79 2.55 17.14
CA ARG A 215 2.67 3.62 17.61
C ARG A 215 2.23 4.19 18.95
N VAL A 216 3.19 4.61 19.75
CA VAL A 216 2.98 5.33 21.01
C VAL A 216 3.69 6.68 20.95
N LEU A 217 3.01 7.72 21.42
CA LEU A 217 3.63 9.02 21.62
C LEU A 217 4.10 9.08 23.08
N VAL A 218 5.40 9.19 23.26
CA VAL A 218 6.04 9.23 24.58
C VAL A 218 6.65 10.60 24.77
N ARG A 219 6.31 11.26 25.88
CA ARG A 219 7.03 12.45 26.33
C ARG A 219 8.34 11.99 26.94
N ARG A 220 9.46 12.51 26.46
CA ARG A 220 10.75 12.34 27.14
C ARG A 220 10.87 13.39 28.23
N ASP A 221 11.44 13.02 29.37
CA ASP A 221 11.73 13.97 30.43
C ASP A 221 12.81 14.96 29.95
N GLY A 222 12.48 16.25 29.87
CA GLY A 222 13.43 17.32 29.51
C GLY A 222 13.04 18.20 28.32
N ASP A 223 12.10 17.77 27.46
CA ASP A 223 11.57 18.59 26.37
C ASP A 223 10.25 19.22 26.83
N GLY A 224 10.32 20.49 27.27
CA GLY A 224 9.19 21.31 27.72
C GLY A 224 8.26 21.74 26.59
#